data_AF-A0A7W0F6K2-F1
#
_entry.id   AF-A0A7W0F6K2-F1
#
_cell.length_a   1.000
_cell.length_b   1.000
_cell.length_c   1.000
_cell.angle_alpha   90.00
_cell.angle_beta   90.00
_cell.angle_gamma   90.00
#
_symmetry.space_group_name_H-M   'P 1'
#
loop_
_entity.id
_entity.type
_entity.pdbx_description
1 polymer ?
#
loop_
_entity_poly.entity_id
_entity_poly.type
_entity_poly.pdbx_seq_one_letter_code
_entity_poly.pdbx_strand_id
1 'polypeptide(L)' 'KEKPERILEVNKEIEKMGVKVKQQFAVLGHYDFVNIVEAPDNETVMRMSVELGARGSVQFITLPAIPVEEFIKKLK' A
#
# COMPACT_ATOMS: atom_id res chain seq x y z
N LYS A 1 2.42 13.14 16.49
CA LYS A 1 3.39 13.41 17.59
C LYS A 1 3.46 12.29 18.63
N GLU A 2 2.40 11.50 18.87
CA GLU A 2 2.42 10.59 20.03
C GLU A 2 3.06 9.21 19.83
N LYS A 3 3.14 8.63 18.62
CA LYS A 3 3.87 7.35 18.37
C LYS A 3 4.33 7.21 16.92
N PRO A 4 5.52 7.73 16.53
CA PRO A 4 6.02 7.59 15.17
C PRO A 4 6.28 6.12 14.78
N GLU A 5 6.56 5.24 15.76
CA GLU A 5 6.81 3.82 15.50
C GLU A 5 5.56 3.06 14.99
N ARG A 6 4.36 3.63 15.18
CA ARG A 6 3.09 3.01 14.74
C ARG A 6 3.07 2.74 13.23
N ILE A 7 3.79 3.53 12.44
CA ILE A 7 3.93 3.33 10.98
C ILE A 7 4.55 1.96 10.70
N LEU A 8 5.59 1.58 11.45
CA LEU A 8 6.25 0.29 11.30
C LEU A 8 5.44 -0.87 11.88
N GLU A 9 4.58 -0.62 12.87
CA GLU A 9 3.65 -1.63 13.39
C GLU A 9 2.59 -2.01 12.35
N VAL A 10 2.06 -1.02 11.62
CA VAL A 10 1.10 -1.28 10.52
C VAL A 10 1.72 -2.17 9.45
N ASN A 11 3.01 -2.03 9.15
CA ASN A 11 3.71 -2.90 8.20
C ASN A 11 3.63 -4.39 8.62
N LYS A 12 3.75 -4.70 9.91
CA LYS A 12 3.61 -6.09 10.42
C LYS A 12 2.17 -6.59 10.35
N GLU A 13 1.19 -5.70 10.49
CA GLU A 13 -0.22 -6.06 10.39
C GLU A 13 -0.61 -6.41 8.95
N ILE A 14 -0.15 -5.63 7.96
CA ILE A 14 -0.42 -5.89 6.54
C ILE A 14 0.33 -7.12 6.01
N GLU A 15 1.51 -7.44 6.54
CA GLU A 15 2.21 -8.69 6.21
C GLU A 15 1.39 -9.93 6.61
N LYS A 16 0.67 -9.87 7.75
CA LYS A 16 -0.25 -10.95 8.16
C LYS A 16 -1.46 -11.07 7.24
N MET A 17 -1.80 -10.04 6.48
CA MET A 17 -2.87 -10.04 5.48
C MET A 17 -2.39 -10.53 4.11
N GLY A 18 -1.12 -10.93 3.98
CA GLY A 18 -0.54 -11.38 2.71
C GLY A 18 -0.01 -10.25 1.83
N VAL A 19 0.15 -9.04 2.38
CA VAL A 19 0.69 -7.87 1.67
C VAL A 19 2.09 -7.57 2.19
N LYS A 20 3.10 -7.69 1.32
CA LYS A 20 4.50 -7.40 1.65
C LYS A 20 4.87 -5.97 1.29
N VAL A 21 5.43 -5.22 2.23
CA VAL A 21 5.98 -3.89 1.94
C VAL A 21 7.35 -4.03 1.28
N LYS A 22 7.50 -3.47 0.08
CA LYS A 22 8.78 -3.43 -0.65
C LYS A 22 9.55 -2.17 -0.30
N GLN A 23 8.87 -1.04 -0.35
CA GLN A 23 9.43 0.28 -0.07
C GLN A 23 8.33 1.18 0.50
N GLN A 24 8.73 2.10 1.38
CA GLN A 24 7.83 3.03 2.03
C GLN A 24 8.55 4.39 2.15
N PHE A 25 7.84 5.45 1.79
CA PHE A 25 8.37 6.81 1.77
C PHE A 25 7.40 7.74 2.48
N ALA A 26 7.93 8.61 3.34
CA ALA A 26 7.22 9.82 3.75
C ALA A 26 7.46 10.88 2.67
N VAL A 27 6.40 11.52 2.20
CA VAL A 27 6.49 12.52 1.12
C VAL A 27 5.88 13.83 1.56
N LEU A 28 6.40 14.94 1.03
CA LEU A 28 5.94 16.30 1.35
C LEU A 28 5.05 16.83 0.22
N GLY A 29 3.94 16.13 -0.02
CA GLY A 29 3.02 16.43 -1.12
C GLY A 29 1.55 16.32 -0.69
N HIS A 30 0.68 16.02 -1.64
CA HIS A 30 -0.75 15.82 -1.39
C HIS A 30 -1.07 14.60 -0.51
N TYR A 31 -0.11 13.69 -0.38
CA TYR A 31 -0.19 12.50 0.45
C TYR A 31 0.94 12.54 1.47
N ASP A 32 0.73 11.96 2.64
CA ASP A 32 1.78 11.85 3.66
C ASP A 32 2.75 10.69 3.37
N PHE A 33 2.26 9.63 2.73
CA PHE A 33 3.02 8.40 2.50
C PHE A 33 2.80 7.81 1.10
N VAL A 34 3.86 7.21 0.55
CA VAL A 34 3.81 6.36 -0.65
C VAL A 34 4.37 4.99 -0.29
N ASN A 35 3.62 3.93 -0.58
CA ASN A 35 3.98 2.55 -0.27
C ASN A 35 3.99 1.73 -1.55
N ILE A 36 5.10 1.03 -1.80
CA ILE A 36 5.19 -0.01 -2.83
C ILE A 36 5.00 -1.34 -2.12
N VAL A 37 3.95 -2.06 -2.49
CA VAL A 37 3.59 -3.34 -1.87
C VAL A 37 3.45 -4.44 -2.92
N GLU A 38 3.74 -5.67 -2.53
CA GLU A 38 3.49 -6.88 -3.29
C GLU A 38 2.42 -7.71 -2.59
N ALA A 39 1.47 -8.22 -3.37
CA ALA A 39 0.41 -9.11 -2.92
C ALA A 39 0.12 -10.12 -4.04
N PRO A 40 -0.46 -11.29 -3.73
CA PRO A 40 -0.77 -12.31 -4.73
C PRO A 40 -1.80 -11.81 -5.78
N ASP A 41 -2.71 -10.93 -5.37
CA ASP A 41 -3.79 -10.39 -6.22
C ASP A 41 -4.33 -9.05 -5.68
N ASN A 42 -5.16 -8.39 -6.50
CA ASN A 42 -5.79 -7.12 -6.15
C ASN A 42 -6.84 -7.26 -5.03
N GLU A 43 -7.47 -8.44 -4.87
CA GLU A 43 -8.47 -8.68 -3.84
C GLU A 43 -7.84 -8.63 -2.44
N THR A 44 -6.64 -9.19 -2.31
CA THR A 44 -5.82 -9.15 -1.09
C THR A 44 -5.52 -7.70 -0.68
N VAL A 45 -5.12 -6.85 -1.63
CA VAL A 45 -4.87 -5.42 -1.37
C VAL A 45 -6.17 -4.67 -1.06
N MET A 46 -7.26 -4.98 -1.75
CA MET A 46 -8.57 -4.39 -1.48
C MET A 46 -9.01 -4.66 -0.03
N ARG A 47 -8.91 -5.91 0.44
CA ARG A 47 -9.24 -6.28 1.82
C ARG A 47 -8.39 -5.51 2.84
N MET A 48 -7.09 -5.41 2.60
CA MET A 48 -6.18 -4.61 3.42
C MET A 48 -6.60 -3.13 3.45
N SER A 49 -6.89 -2.54 2.30
CA SER A 49 -7.31 -1.13 2.20
C SER A 49 -8.61 -0.84 2.96
N VAL A 50 -9.58 -1.75 2.88
CA VAL A 50 -10.85 -1.63 3.64
C VAL A 50 -10.59 -1.78 5.14
N GLU A 51 -9.81 -2.78 5.56
CA GLU A 51 -9.58 -3.04 6.98
C GLU A 51 -8.80 -1.89 7.65
N LEU A 52 -7.76 -1.38 6.99
CA LEU A 52 -7.00 -0.25 7.51
C LEU A 52 -7.80 1.06 7.44
N GLY A 53 -8.56 1.28 6.37
CA GLY A 53 -9.41 2.46 6.21
C GLY A 53 -10.55 2.52 7.24
N ALA A 54 -11.11 1.37 7.62
CA ALA A 54 -12.18 1.28 8.62
C ALA A 54 -11.75 1.76 10.02
N ARG A 55 -10.44 1.81 10.30
CA ARG A 55 -9.89 2.29 11.58
C ARG A 55 -9.88 3.81 11.69
N GLY A 56 -10.22 4.52 10.60
CA GLY A 56 -10.36 5.98 10.56
C GLY A 56 -9.07 6.78 10.71
N SER A 57 -7.94 6.12 10.97
CA SER A 57 -6.65 6.77 11.17
C SER A 57 -5.91 7.12 9.86
N VAL A 58 -6.37 6.57 8.73
CA VAL A 58 -5.68 6.63 7.44
C VAL A 58 -6.68 6.59 6.29
N GLN A 59 -6.41 7.35 5.23
CA GLN A 59 -7.12 7.24 3.96
C GLN A 59 -6.13 6.79 2.89
N PHE A 60 -6.52 5.78 2.10
CA PHE A 60 -5.66 5.20 1.08
C PHE A 60 -6.19 5.47 -0.31
N ILE A 61 -5.26 5.66 -1.24
CA ILE A 61 -5.49 5.46 -2.65
C ILE A 61 -4.63 4.27 -3.08
N THR A 62 -5.28 3.22 -3.56
CA THR A 62 -4.61 2.02 -4.06
C THR A 62 -4.52 2.10 -5.58
N LEU A 63 -3.31 1.93 -6.11
CA LEU A 63 -3.02 1.98 -7.54
C LEU A 63 -2.40 0.65 -7.97
N PRO A 64 -3.16 -0.26 -8.62
CA PRO A 64 -2.59 -1.45 -9.22
C PRO A 64 -1.51 -1.07 -10.24
N ALA A 65 -0.29 -1.54 -10.02
CA ALA A 65 0.83 -1.27 -10.91
C ALA A 65 0.93 -2.36 -11.98
N ILE A 66 0.96 -1.95 -13.24
CA ILE A 66 1.29 -2.84 -14.37
C ILE A 66 2.74 -2.54 -14.76
N PRO A 67 3.61 -3.57 -14.87
CA PRO A 67 4.95 -3.36 -15.39
C PRO A 67 4.91 -2.65 -16.75
N VAL A 68 5.74 -1.61 -16.91
CA VAL A 68 5.75 -0.79 -18.14
C VAL A 68 5.98 -1.64 -19.39
N GLU A 69 6.82 -2.67 -19.29
CA GLU A 69 7.08 -3.63 -20.36
C GLU A 69 5.82 -4.42 -20.78
N GLU A 70 5.01 -4.86 -19.82
CA GLU A 70 3.74 -5.53 -20.09
C GLU A 70 2.72 -4.57 -20.71
N PHE A 71 2.64 -3.35 -20.17
CA PHE A 71 1.78 -2.30 -20.70
C PHE A 71 2.09 -2.01 -22.18
N ILE A 72 3.38 -1.82 -22.52
CA ILE A 72 3.83 -1.61 -23.90
C ILE A 72 3.47 -2.81 -24.80
N LYS A 73 3.64 -4.04 -24.29
CA LYS A 73 3.32 -5.26 -25.04
C LYS A 73 1.84 -5.38 -25.38
N LYS A 74 0.93 -4.89 -24.53
CA LYS A 74 -0.53 -4.93 -24.77
C LYS A 74 -1.04 -3.84 -25.73
N LEU A 75 -0.26 -2.77 -25.95
CA LEU A 75 -0.62 -1.70 -26.89
C LEU A 75 -0.21 -1.99 -28.34
N LYS A 76 0.70 -2.95 -28.55
CA LYS A 76 1.10 -3.43 -29.87
C LYS A 76 0.19 -4.56 -30.31
#